data_AF-A0A7S0VU25-F1
#
_entry.id   AF-A0A7S0VU25-F1
#
_cell.length_a   1.000
_cell.length_b   1.000
_cell.length_c   1.000
_cell.angle_alpha   90.00
_cell.angle_beta   90.00
_cell.angle_gamma   90.00
#
_symmetry.space_group_name_H-M   'P 1'
#
loop_
_entity.id
_entity.type
_entity.pdbx_description
1 polymer ?
#
loop_
_entity_poly.entity_id
_entity_poly.type
_entity_poly.pdbx_seq_one_letter_code
_entity_poly.pdbx_strand_id
1 'polypeptide(L)'
;KGETQSKGNGTMLPSSVLVVLTLLSAGFPRTLGFTGVGVARVPQIGRLVSRNLAPVLRHCCRQINTGRVSLTMQATVTEEEALKADFSKAQGLGMVLGEKLTKCTAAGESLPQQDMDALRALLSHSDGARGFYVTTLTMPEFDSAFPSGGVSESLKSAVVESAQPNSKLLTMNLAMSTAMILAHRENGSEEFAAGSALTQGRTKAVISTVLDEMPALRVELRALLAAAKGEKGEDEVMGEEYAKFLARWGYGEEQRKAIAEQIEGVL
;
A
#
# COMPACT_ATOMS: atom_id res chain seq x y z
N LYS A 1 -0.35 9.06 52.55
CA LYS A 1 0.69 9.32 51.52
C LYS A 1 1.11 7.99 50.93
N GLY A 2 0.78 7.73 49.67
CA GLY A 2 1.17 6.50 48.98
C GLY A 2 0.18 6.10 47.90
N GLU A 3 0.05 6.93 46.86
CA GLU A 3 -0.58 6.51 45.60
C GLU A 3 0.48 5.85 44.72
N THR A 4 0.29 4.56 44.43
CA THR A 4 1.02 3.82 43.40
C THR A 4 0.45 4.15 42.02
N GLN A 5 1.18 4.95 41.25
CA GLN A 5 0.92 5.21 39.84
C GLN A 5 1.19 3.96 38.99
N SER A 6 0.13 3.45 38.38
CA SER A 6 0.16 2.50 37.26
C SER A 6 0.74 3.18 36.02
N LYS A 7 1.94 2.78 35.59
CA LYS A 7 2.52 3.17 34.30
C LYS A 7 1.80 2.39 33.19
N GLY A 8 1.10 3.13 32.34
CA GLY A 8 0.45 2.60 31.14
C GLY A 8 1.48 2.03 30.16
N ASN A 9 1.24 0.80 29.71
CA ASN A 9 1.91 0.19 28.57
C ASN A 9 1.56 0.99 27.30
N GLY A 10 2.50 1.79 26.82
CA GLY A 10 2.44 2.34 25.46
C GLY A 10 2.64 1.20 24.47
N THR A 11 1.60 0.86 23.72
CA THR A 11 1.67 -0.04 22.57
C THR A 11 2.61 0.56 21.53
N MET A 12 3.83 0.01 21.45
CA MET A 12 4.69 0.16 20.28
C MET A 12 3.93 -0.42 19.08
N LEU A 13 3.85 0.34 17.98
CA LEU A 13 3.50 -0.27 16.71
C LEU A 13 4.60 -1.28 16.35
N PRO A 14 4.24 -2.50 15.94
CA PRO A 14 5.23 -3.48 15.54
C PRO A 14 6.02 -2.93 14.36
N SER A 15 7.34 -3.16 14.35
CA SER A 15 8.29 -2.61 13.37
C SER A 15 7.97 -3.01 11.91
N SER A 16 7.00 -3.89 11.70
CA SER A 16 6.45 -4.35 10.42
C SER A 16 5.65 -3.32 9.65
N VAL A 17 4.99 -2.38 10.32
CA VAL A 17 4.32 -1.22 9.65
C VAL A 17 5.37 -0.29 9.01
N LEU A 18 6.59 -0.25 9.55
CA LEU A 18 7.66 0.65 9.13
C LEU A 18 8.25 0.31 7.75
N VAL A 19 8.35 -0.97 7.42
CA VAL A 19 8.99 -1.41 6.16
C VAL A 19 8.07 -1.16 4.97
N VAL A 20 6.77 -1.44 5.12
CA VAL A 20 5.76 -1.16 4.07
C VAL A 20 5.61 0.36 3.87
N LEU A 21 5.63 1.16 4.94
CA LEU A 21 5.66 2.63 4.85
C LEU A 21 6.92 3.16 4.14
N THR A 22 8.11 2.61 4.45
CA THR A 22 9.38 3.09 3.88
C THR A 22 9.47 2.85 2.38
N LEU A 23 8.87 1.77 1.87
CA LEU A 23 8.91 1.42 0.46
C LEU A 23 7.90 2.19 -0.39
N LEU A 24 6.74 2.58 0.17
CA LEU A 24 5.75 3.41 -0.51
C LEU A 24 6.12 4.91 -0.53
N SER A 25 6.91 5.39 0.45
CA SER A 25 7.42 6.77 0.49
C SER A 25 8.64 7.03 -0.41
N ALA A 26 9.25 6.01 -0.99
CA ALA A 26 10.38 6.14 -1.93
C ALA A 26 9.89 6.59 -3.33
N GLY A 27 9.41 7.83 -3.40
CA GLY A 27 9.06 8.53 -4.64
C GLY A 27 10.18 8.49 -5.68
N PHE A 28 9.77 8.49 -6.95
CA PHE A 28 10.58 8.64 -8.15
C PHE A 28 11.77 9.63 -7.97
N PRO A 29 13.02 9.25 -8.26
CA PRO A 29 14.02 10.25 -8.59
C PRO A 29 13.76 10.78 -10.00
N ARG A 30 13.59 12.11 -10.11
CA ARG A 30 13.74 12.84 -11.35
C ARG A 30 15.12 12.53 -11.94
N THR A 31 15.11 12.22 -13.23
CA THR A 31 16.24 12.09 -14.16
C THR A 31 17.54 12.78 -13.70
N LEU A 32 18.59 12.00 -13.53
CA LEU A 32 19.97 12.46 -13.72
C LEU A 32 20.65 11.48 -14.67
N GLY A 33 20.92 11.98 -15.87
CA GLY A 33 21.68 11.26 -16.89
C GLY A 33 23.14 11.13 -16.47
N PHE A 34 23.75 10.02 -16.84
CA PHE A 34 25.20 9.94 -16.95
C PHE A 34 25.56 8.99 -18.11
N THR A 35 26.37 9.54 -19.00
CA THR A 35 26.98 8.94 -20.18
C THR A 35 28.12 7.99 -19.78
N GLY A 36 28.31 6.91 -20.53
CA GLY A 36 29.65 6.44 -20.93
C GLY A 36 30.19 5.15 -20.30
N VAL A 37 30.19 4.09 -21.11
CA VAL A 37 31.24 3.07 -21.37
C VAL A 37 31.86 2.28 -20.21
N GLY A 38 31.79 0.95 -20.29
CA GLY A 38 32.80 0.05 -19.69
C GLY A 38 32.30 -1.37 -19.41
N VAL A 39 32.61 -2.31 -20.31
CA VAL A 39 32.34 -3.75 -20.13
C VAL A 39 33.30 -4.34 -19.09
N ALA A 40 32.77 -4.94 -18.02
CA ALA A 40 33.48 -5.94 -17.22
C ALA A 40 32.47 -6.93 -16.60
N ARG A 41 32.67 -8.22 -16.88
CA ARG A 41 31.97 -9.34 -16.22
C ARG A 41 32.48 -9.50 -14.79
N VAL A 42 31.59 -9.54 -13.79
CA VAL A 42 31.87 -10.06 -12.44
C VAL A 42 30.62 -10.80 -11.92
N PRO A 43 30.74 -12.02 -11.36
CA PRO A 43 29.62 -12.78 -10.81
C PRO A 43 29.38 -12.45 -9.31
N GLN A 44 28.17 -12.77 -8.84
CA GLN A 44 27.66 -12.72 -7.45
C GLN A 44 27.10 -11.37 -6.94
N ILE A 45 25.87 -11.05 -7.36
CA ILE A 45 25.00 -10.01 -6.75
C ILE A 45 23.93 -10.69 -5.87
N GLY A 46 24.36 -11.54 -4.94
CA GLY A 46 23.46 -12.22 -3.97
C GLY A 46 23.61 -11.73 -2.53
N ARG A 47 24.65 -10.95 -2.21
CA ARG A 47 25.01 -10.63 -0.81
C ARG A 47 25.12 -9.14 -0.49
N LEU A 48 24.90 -8.24 -1.45
CA LEU A 48 25.04 -6.78 -1.22
C LEU A 48 23.75 -6.04 -0.87
N VAL A 49 22.57 -6.64 -1.07
CA VAL A 49 21.29 -5.97 -0.74
C VAL A 49 21.04 -5.93 0.78
N SER A 50 21.68 -6.82 1.55
CA SER A 50 21.44 -6.93 3.00
C SER A 50 22.19 -5.89 3.87
N ARG A 51 23.19 -5.17 3.34
CA ARG A 51 24.03 -4.25 4.15
C ARG A 51 23.65 -2.77 4.09
N ASN A 52 22.85 -2.33 3.12
CA ASN A 52 22.55 -0.90 2.92
C ASN A 52 21.19 -0.43 3.47
N LEU A 53 20.35 -1.32 4.01
CA LEU A 53 19.09 -0.92 4.68
C LEU A 53 19.29 -0.37 6.11
N ALA A 54 20.40 -0.70 6.77
CA ALA A 54 20.61 -0.40 8.19
C ALA A 54 20.81 1.11 8.56
N PRO A 55 21.35 1.99 7.69
CA PRO A 55 21.47 3.42 8.02
C PRO A 55 20.16 4.19 7.81
N VAL A 56 19.37 3.82 6.79
CA VAL A 56 18.09 4.47 6.43
C VAL A 56 17.03 4.22 7.52
N LEU A 57 17.01 3.01 8.07
CA LEU A 57 16.11 2.63 9.18
C LEU A 57 16.37 3.42 10.48
N ARG A 58 17.63 3.82 10.75
CA ARG A 58 18.00 4.52 11.99
C ARG A 58 17.63 6.00 12.03
N HIS A 59 17.54 6.66 10.88
CA HIS A 59 17.16 8.08 10.83
C HIS A 59 15.64 8.27 10.90
N CYS A 60 14.85 7.38 10.28
CA CYS A 60 13.38 7.44 10.30
C CYS A 60 12.77 7.08 11.67
N CYS A 61 13.36 6.17 12.44
CA CYS A 61 12.90 5.83 13.79
C CYS A 61 12.82 7.04 14.74
N ARG A 62 13.56 8.13 14.47
CA ARG A 62 13.57 9.32 15.33
C ARG A 62 12.45 10.32 15.01
N GLN A 63 11.89 10.30 13.80
CA GLN A 63 10.87 11.27 13.39
C GLN A 63 9.42 10.78 13.60
N ILE A 64 9.22 9.47 13.71
CA ILE A 64 7.86 8.89 13.86
C ILE A 64 7.33 9.03 15.30
N ASN A 65 8.22 9.20 16.29
CA ASN A 65 7.83 9.31 17.69
C ASN A 65 7.33 10.72 18.09
N THR A 66 7.40 11.71 17.21
CA THR A 66 7.04 13.11 17.51
C THR A 66 5.68 13.55 16.97
N GLY A 67 4.94 12.68 16.29
CA GLY A 67 3.76 13.08 15.50
C GLY A 67 2.48 12.29 15.71
N ARG A 68 2.31 11.57 16.83
CA ARG A 68 1.03 10.91 17.15
C ARG A 68 0.02 11.98 17.57
N VAL A 69 -0.51 12.70 16.59
CA VAL A 69 -1.65 13.59 16.79
C VAL A 69 -2.81 12.68 17.16
N SER A 70 -3.21 12.73 18.43
CA SER A 70 -4.46 12.17 18.91
C SER A 70 -5.61 12.94 18.26
N LEU A 71 -5.90 12.65 17.00
CA LEU A 71 -7.09 13.12 16.30
C LEU A 71 -8.27 12.41 16.93
N THR A 72 -9.00 13.15 17.75
CA THR A 72 -10.23 12.70 18.40
C THR A 72 -11.26 12.27 17.35
N MET A 73 -12.16 11.35 17.72
CA MET A 73 -13.27 10.84 16.89
C MET A 73 -14.23 11.92 16.31
N GLN A 74 -14.01 13.19 16.65
CA GLN A 74 -14.77 14.35 16.19
C GLN A 74 -14.07 15.11 15.07
N ALA A 75 -12.88 14.69 14.64
CA ALA A 75 -12.19 15.31 13.51
C ALA A 75 -13.04 15.14 12.23
N THR A 76 -13.65 16.22 11.79
CA THR A 76 -14.28 16.32 10.48
C THR A 76 -13.19 16.47 9.44
N VAL A 77 -13.16 15.59 8.44
CA VAL A 77 -12.34 15.79 7.25
C VAL A 77 -13.20 16.53 6.23
N THR A 78 -12.70 17.64 5.71
CA THR A 78 -13.39 18.35 4.63
C THR A 78 -12.92 17.84 3.27
N GLU A 79 -13.80 17.94 2.27
CA GLU A 79 -13.47 17.59 0.88
C GLU A 79 -12.28 18.42 0.36
N GLU A 80 -12.26 19.72 0.66
CA GLU A 80 -11.18 20.63 0.25
C GLU A 80 -9.82 20.23 0.84
N GLU A 81 -9.78 19.84 2.11
CA GLU A 81 -8.56 19.36 2.75
C GLU A 81 -8.09 18.04 2.15
N ALA A 82 -9.02 17.12 1.86
CA ALA A 82 -8.72 15.84 1.24
C ALA A 82 -8.14 16.02 -0.17
N LEU A 83 -8.74 16.89 -0.98
CA LEU A 83 -8.32 17.16 -2.37
C LEU A 83 -6.92 17.77 -2.46
N LYS A 84 -6.51 18.55 -1.46
CA LYS A 84 -5.21 19.25 -1.41
C LYS A 84 -4.16 18.52 -0.59
N ALA A 85 -4.48 17.36 -0.03
CA ALA A 85 -3.58 16.65 0.85
C ALA A 85 -2.34 16.18 0.10
N ASP A 86 -1.15 16.51 0.61
CA ASP A 86 0.06 15.79 0.23
C ASP A 86 0.08 14.40 0.85
N PHE A 87 1.07 13.58 0.50
CA PHE A 87 1.16 12.20 0.98
C PHE A 87 1.15 12.09 2.52
N SER A 88 1.86 12.98 3.23
CA SER A 88 1.96 12.95 4.70
C SER A 88 0.62 13.28 5.34
N LYS A 89 -0.03 14.35 4.87
CA LYS A 89 -1.36 14.73 5.33
C LYS A 89 -2.40 13.66 4.99
N ALA A 90 -2.30 13.05 3.82
CA ALA A 90 -3.20 12.00 3.34
C ALA A 90 -3.18 10.75 4.23
N GLN A 91 -2.04 10.40 4.85
CA GLN A 91 -1.99 9.31 5.84
C GLN A 91 -2.84 9.64 7.08
N GLY A 92 -2.73 10.86 7.58
CA GLY A 92 -3.53 11.32 8.72
C GLY A 92 -5.03 11.37 8.41
N LEU A 93 -5.39 11.85 7.21
CA LEU A 93 -6.79 11.85 6.75
C LEU A 93 -7.31 10.42 6.52
N GLY A 94 -6.48 9.55 5.96
CA GLY A 94 -6.79 8.14 5.73
C GLY A 94 -7.05 7.38 7.02
N MET A 95 -6.34 7.70 8.11
CA MET A 95 -6.62 7.17 9.45
C MET A 95 -8.02 7.55 9.91
N VAL A 96 -8.36 8.85 9.88
CA VAL A 96 -9.66 9.35 10.34
C VAL A 96 -10.80 8.77 9.51
N LEU A 97 -10.69 8.79 8.19
CA LEU A 97 -11.71 8.23 7.29
C LEU A 97 -11.80 6.70 7.42
N GLY A 98 -10.68 6.00 7.57
CA GLY A 98 -10.64 4.55 7.80
C GLY A 98 -11.35 4.14 9.09
N GLU A 99 -11.17 4.90 10.18
CA GLU A 99 -11.88 4.64 11.43
C GLU A 99 -13.39 4.84 11.29
N LYS A 100 -13.81 5.92 10.63
CA LYS A 100 -15.23 6.20 10.37
C LYS A 100 -15.84 5.10 9.49
N LEU A 101 -15.14 4.72 8.42
CA LEU A 101 -15.53 3.64 7.53
C LEU A 101 -15.72 2.33 8.30
N THR A 102 -14.77 1.98 9.17
CA THR A 102 -14.81 0.77 10.01
C THR A 102 -16.02 0.77 10.93
N LYS A 103 -16.31 1.91 11.59
CA LYS A 103 -17.45 2.06 12.50
C LYS A 103 -18.79 1.96 11.77
N CYS A 104 -18.96 2.69 10.66
CA CYS A 104 -20.17 2.62 9.85
C CYS A 104 -20.39 1.21 9.31
N THR A 105 -19.36 0.56 8.77
CA THR A 105 -19.46 -0.81 8.24
C THR A 105 -19.84 -1.81 9.34
N ALA A 106 -19.26 -1.70 10.53
CA ALA A 106 -19.62 -2.54 11.67
C ALA A 106 -21.06 -2.33 12.16
N ALA A 107 -21.60 -1.13 11.99
CA ALA A 107 -23.01 -0.81 12.28
C ALA A 107 -23.97 -1.17 11.14
N GLY A 108 -23.48 -1.60 9.97
CA GLY A 108 -24.30 -1.79 8.77
C GLY A 108 -24.79 -0.47 8.15
N GLU A 109 -24.09 0.62 8.43
CA GLU A 109 -24.39 1.97 7.96
C GLU A 109 -23.43 2.40 6.85
N SER A 110 -23.88 3.32 6.00
CA SER A 110 -23.02 4.02 5.05
C SER A 110 -22.32 5.20 5.72
N LEU A 111 -21.14 5.57 5.22
CA LEU A 111 -20.50 6.82 5.63
C LEU A 111 -21.44 8.03 5.40
N PRO A 112 -21.48 9.01 6.31
CA PRO A 112 -22.17 10.28 6.08
C PRO A 112 -21.69 10.96 4.80
N GLN A 113 -22.57 11.70 4.11
CA GLN A 113 -22.27 12.30 2.80
C GLN A 113 -20.98 13.14 2.80
N GLN A 114 -20.76 13.97 3.83
CA GLN A 114 -19.54 14.76 3.96
C GLN A 114 -18.27 13.91 4.01
N ASP A 115 -18.29 12.79 4.73
CA ASP A 115 -17.14 11.88 4.84
C ASP A 115 -16.95 11.06 3.56
N MET A 116 -18.05 10.74 2.85
CA MET A 116 -18.01 10.15 1.52
C MET A 116 -17.34 11.08 0.51
N ASP A 117 -17.69 12.37 0.50
CA ASP A 117 -17.11 13.35 -0.41
C ASP A 117 -15.61 13.56 -0.13
N ALA A 118 -15.24 13.62 1.15
CA ALA A 118 -13.83 13.63 1.55
C ALA A 118 -13.07 12.36 1.13
N LEU A 119 -13.67 11.18 1.27
CA LEU A 119 -13.05 9.92 0.83
C LEU A 119 -12.83 9.89 -0.68
N ARG A 120 -13.84 10.31 -1.46
CA ARG A 120 -13.74 10.42 -2.92
C ARG A 120 -12.65 11.41 -3.34
N ALA A 121 -12.63 12.60 -2.73
CA ALA A 121 -11.62 13.60 -2.98
C ALA A 121 -10.21 13.05 -2.68
N LEU A 122 -10.03 12.36 -1.56
CA LEU A 122 -8.75 11.77 -1.19
C LEU A 122 -8.31 10.68 -2.19
N LEU A 123 -9.23 9.82 -2.64
CA LEU A 123 -8.92 8.74 -3.59
C LEU A 123 -8.78 9.21 -5.04
N SER A 124 -9.15 10.46 -5.35
CA SER A 124 -9.12 11.01 -6.71
C SER A 124 -7.72 11.35 -7.23
N HIS A 125 -6.71 11.41 -6.37
CA HIS A 125 -5.34 11.77 -6.75
C HIS A 125 -4.29 10.87 -6.08
N SER A 126 -3.10 10.80 -6.69
CA SER A 126 -2.08 9.80 -6.34
C SER A 126 -1.62 9.86 -4.88
N ASP A 127 -1.35 11.05 -4.36
CA ASP A 127 -0.83 11.21 -3.00
C ASP A 127 -1.89 10.86 -1.95
N GLY A 128 -3.14 11.26 -2.19
CA GLY A 128 -4.29 10.96 -1.35
C GLY A 128 -4.57 9.46 -1.30
N ALA A 129 -4.71 8.82 -2.47
CA ALA A 129 -4.94 7.39 -2.57
C ALA A 129 -3.80 6.57 -1.95
N ARG A 130 -2.53 6.96 -2.16
CA ARG A 130 -1.38 6.31 -1.51
C ARG A 130 -1.44 6.43 0.01
N GLY A 131 -1.67 7.63 0.53
CA GLY A 131 -1.78 7.89 1.96
C GLY A 131 -2.95 7.11 2.60
N PHE A 132 -4.07 7.01 1.89
CA PHE A 132 -5.21 6.19 2.30
C PHE A 132 -4.82 4.71 2.35
N TYR A 133 -4.38 4.12 1.24
CA TYR A 133 -4.10 2.68 1.15
C TYR A 133 -2.98 2.21 2.08
N VAL A 134 -1.89 2.97 2.22
CA VAL A 134 -0.81 2.60 3.15
C VAL A 134 -1.30 2.54 4.58
N THR A 135 -2.32 3.34 4.93
CA THR A 135 -2.93 3.36 6.25
C THR A 135 -3.93 2.22 6.36
N THR A 136 -4.94 2.18 5.49
CA THR A 136 -6.10 1.30 5.66
C THR A 136 -5.86 -0.16 5.28
N LEU A 137 -4.90 -0.46 4.40
CA LEU A 137 -4.59 -1.84 4.02
C LEU A 137 -3.63 -2.54 5.00
N THR A 138 -2.84 -1.78 5.77
CA THR A 138 -1.76 -2.36 6.58
C THR A 138 -2.10 -2.50 8.07
N MET A 139 -3.09 -1.74 8.54
CA MET A 139 -3.39 -1.58 9.97
C MET A 139 -4.55 -2.51 10.43
N PRO A 140 -4.31 -3.45 11.36
CA PRO A 140 -5.32 -4.41 11.82
C PRO A 140 -6.63 -3.78 12.32
N GLU A 141 -6.56 -2.57 12.90
CA GLU A 141 -7.72 -1.82 13.41
C GLU A 141 -8.84 -1.57 12.37
N PHE A 142 -8.54 -1.68 11.08
CA PHE A 142 -9.50 -1.51 10.00
C PHE A 142 -10.14 -2.81 9.48
N ASP A 143 -9.98 -3.95 10.17
CA ASP A 143 -10.54 -5.23 9.71
C ASP A 143 -12.04 -5.16 9.38
N SER A 144 -12.84 -4.43 10.16
CA SER A 144 -14.28 -4.31 9.89
C SER A 144 -14.62 -3.55 8.61
N ALA A 145 -13.69 -2.78 8.03
CA ALA A 145 -13.88 -2.16 6.72
C ALA A 145 -13.71 -3.16 5.56
N PHE A 146 -13.20 -4.37 5.83
CA PHE A 146 -12.97 -5.44 4.87
C PHE A 146 -13.72 -6.73 5.28
N PRO A 147 -15.06 -6.70 5.39
CA PRO A 147 -15.83 -7.85 5.87
C PRO A 147 -15.74 -9.03 4.89
N SER A 148 -15.43 -10.22 5.42
CA SER A 148 -15.56 -11.53 4.75
C SER A 148 -15.11 -11.57 3.27
N GLY A 149 -13.98 -10.95 2.95
CA GLY A 149 -13.39 -10.99 1.61
C GLY A 149 -13.90 -9.92 0.63
N GLY A 150 -14.77 -9.01 1.07
CA GLY A 150 -15.21 -7.84 0.32
C GLY A 150 -14.76 -6.53 0.96
N VAL A 151 -15.33 -5.43 0.49
CA VAL A 151 -15.20 -4.09 1.08
C VAL A 151 -16.57 -3.48 1.33
N SER A 152 -16.64 -2.49 2.21
CA SER A 152 -17.89 -1.74 2.40
C SER A 152 -18.32 -1.01 1.13
N GLU A 153 -19.63 -0.81 0.97
CA GLU A 153 -20.19 -0.11 -0.20
C GLU A 153 -19.65 1.31 -0.35
N SER A 154 -19.40 2.00 0.77
CA SER A 154 -18.76 3.31 0.79
C SER A 154 -17.35 3.29 0.19
N LEU A 155 -16.50 2.31 0.56
CA LEU A 155 -15.16 2.19 0.00
C LEU A 155 -15.23 1.79 -1.47
N LYS A 156 -16.08 0.82 -1.80
CA LYS A 156 -16.32 0.38 -3.18
C LYS A 156 -16.67 1.57 -4.08
N SER A 157 -17.70 2.33 -3.72
CA SER A 157 -18.17 3.48 -4.50
C SER A 157 -17.07 4.53 -4.70
N ALA A 158 -16.31 4.87 -3.64
CA ALA A 158 -15.26 5.88 -3.74
C ALA A 158 -14.08 5.42 -4.62
N VAL A 159 -13.72 4.13 -4.59
CA VAL A 159 -12.66 3.55 -5.44
C VAL A 159 -13.09 3.52 -6.91
N VAL A 160 -14.32 3.09 -7.19
CA VAL A 160 -14.86 2.99 -8.56
C VAL A 160 -14.96 4.36 -9.23
N GLU A 161 -15.37 5.39 -8.50
CA GLU A 161 -15.55 6.75 -9.03
C GLU A 161 -14.25 7.38 -9.55
N SER A 162 -13.10 6.98 -8.98
CA SER A 162 -11.78 7.46 -9.40
C SER A 162 -10.92 6.30 -9.89
N ALA A 163 -11.25 5.73 -11.05
CA ALA A 163 -10.56 4.55 -11.56
C ALA A 163 -9.03 4.72 -11.65
N GLN A 164 -8.55 5.90 -12.04
CA GLN A 164 -7.17 6.33 -11.84
C GLN A 164 -7.15 7.37 -10.72
N PRO A 165 -6.21 7.27 -9.75
CA PRO A 165 -5.01 6.44 -9.71
C PRO A 165 -5.21 5.02 -9.13
N ASN A 166 -6.42 4.68 -8.69
CA ASN A 166 -6.67 3.51 -7.84
C ASN A 166 -6.31 2.18 -8.51
N SER A 167 -6.59 2.03 -9.80
CA SER A 167 -6.28 0.82 -10.58
C SER A 167 -4.80 0.44 -10.51
N LYS A 168 -3.93 1.42 -10.75
CA LYS A 168 -2.47 1.25 -10.70
C LYS A 168 -1.96 0.96 -9.29
N LEU A 169 -2.47 1.70 -8.30
CA LEU A 169 -2.03 1.55 -6.91
C LEU A 169 -2.43 0.19 -6.32
N LEU A 170 -3.64 -0.28 -6.59
CA LEU A 170 -4.09 -1.62 -6.16
C LEU A 170 -3.26 -2.72 -6.82
N THR A 171 -2.99 -2.61 -8.13
CA THR A 171 -2.15 -3.54 -8.88
C THR A 171 -0.75 -3.62 -8.29
N MET A 172 -0.12 -2.47 -8.00
CA MET A 172 1.20 -2.42 -7.37
C MET A 172 1.19 -2.95 -5.94
N ASN A 173 0.17 -2.62 -5.13
CA ASN A 173 0.06 -3.10 -3.76
C ASN A 173 -0.05 -4.63 -3.69
N LEU A 174 -0.79 -5.24 -4.62
CA LEU A 174 -0.88 -6.70 -4.73
C LEU A 174 0.50 -7.30 -5.02
N ALA A 175 1.22 -6.74 -5.99
CA ALA A 175 2.55 -7.22 -6.37
C ALA A 175 3.56 -7.10 -5.21
N MET A 176 3.65 -5.91 -4.60
CA MET A 176 4.62 -5.60 -3.56
C MET A 176 4.39 -6.45 -2.30
N SER A 177 3.15 -6.52 -1.82
CA SER A 177 2.82 -7.33 -0.64
C SER A 177 3.11 -8.81 -0.86
N THR A 178 2.79 -9.34 -2.05
CA THR A 178 3.10 -10.73 -2.42
C THR A 178 4.61 -11.01 -2.38
N ALA A 179 5.42 -10.16 -3.00
CA ALA A 179 6.87 -10.31 -3.00
C ALA A 179 7.47 -10.21 -1.59
N MET A 180 6.92 -9.33 -0.74
CA MET A 180 7.42 -9.12 0.63
C MET A 180 7.07 -10.26 1.58
N ILE A 181 5.94 -10.97 1.39
CA ILE A 181 5.66 -12.20 2.15
C ILE A 181 6.80 -13.20 2.00
N LEU A 182 7.25 -13.45 0.76
CA LEU A 182 8.34 -14.38 0.48
C LEU A 182 9.67 -13.87 1.05
N ALA A 183 10.00 -12.60 0.82
CA ALA A 183 11.24 -12.00 1.31
C ALA A 183 11.31 -12.02 2.86
N HIS A 184 10.21 -11.76 3.55
CA HIS A 184 10.18 -11.81 5.01
C HIS A 184 10.29 -13.25 5.55
N ARG A 185 9.65 -14.23 4.89
CA ARG A 185 9.77 -15.64 5.27
C ARG A 185 11.18 -16.18 5.06
N GLU A 186 11.82 -15.85 3.95
CA GLU A 186 13.21 -16.22 3.68
C GLU A 186 14.17 -15.68 4.75
N ASN A 187 13.87 -14.49 5.27
CA ASN A 187 14.64 -13.86 6.35
C ASN A 187 14.22 -14.31 7.77
N GLY A 188 13.27 -15.24 7.91
CA GLY A 188 12.78 -15.72 9.21
C GLY A 188 11.92 -14.72 9.98
N SER A 189 11.40 -13.69 9.32
CA SER A 189 10.65 -12.59 9.93
C SER A 189 9.13 -12.79 9.77
N GLU A 190 8.56 -13.82 10.41
CA GLU A 190 7.16 -14.22 10.19
C GLU A 190 6.15 -13.11 10.54
N GLU A 191 6.42 -12.29 11.56
CA GLU A 191 5.57 -11.15 11.90
C GLU A 191 5.44 -10.14 10.75
N PHE A 192 6.53 -9.91 10.02
CA PHE A 192 6.54 -9.03 8.86
C PHE A 192 5.86 -9.68 7.65
N ALA A 193 6.01 -11.00 7.50
CA ALA A 193 5.27 -11.76 6.50
C ALA A 193 3.76 -11.70 6.76
N ALA A 194 3.32 -11.79 8.02
CA ALA A 194 1.92 -11.67 8.40
C ALA A 194 1.35 -10.27 8.08
N GLY A 195 2.09 -9.20 8.36
CA GLY A 195 1.67 -7.84 7.98
C GLY A 195 1.55 -7.65 6.45
N SER A 196 2.47 -8.25 5.69
CA SER A 196 2.40 -8.26 4.22
C SER A 196 1.20 -9.09 3.72
N ALA A 197 0.91 -10.23 4.36
CA ALA A 197 -0.23 -11.07 4.04
C ALA A 197 -1.57 -10.37 4.33
N LEU A 198 -1.68 -9.60 5.42
CA LEU A 198 -2.84 -8.76 5.70
C LEU A 198 -3.08 -7.75 4.57
N THR A 199 -2.02 -7.05 4.17
CA THR A 199 -2.07 -6.06 3.08
C THR A 199 -2.48 -6.71 1.76
N GLN A 200 -1.91 -7.88 1.44
CA GLN A 200 -2.26 -8.65 0.25
C GLN A 200 -3.74 -9.06 0.26
N GLY A 201 -4.20 -9.64 1.37
CA GLY A 201 -5.58 -10.10 1.54
C GLY A 201 -6.60 -8.97 1.35
N ARG A 202 -6.37 -7.82 1.99
CA ARG A 202 -7.24 -6.64 1.82
C ARG A 202 -7.17 -6.04 0.42
N THR A 203 -5.98 -6.01 -0.19
CA THR A 203 -5.84 -5.56 -1.59
C THR A 203 -6.65 -6.46 -2.53
N LYS A 204 -6.59 -7.79 -2.35
CA LYS A 204 -7.41 -8.73 -3.10
C LYS A 204 -8.91 -8.50 -2.89
N ALA A 205 -9.33 -8.29 -1.64
CA ALA A 205 -10.73 -7.99 -1.33
C ALA A 205 -11.23 -6.74 -2.07
N VAL A 206 -10.44 -5.66 -2.11
CA VAL A 206 -10.77 -4.46 -2.90
C VAL A 206 -10.86 -4.81 -4.38
N ILE A 207 -9.81 -5.41 -4.95
CA ILE A 207 -9.74 -5.75 -6.38
C ILE A 207 -10.94 -6.60 -6.79
N SER A 208 -11.19 -7.72 -6.11
CA SER A 208 -12.29 -8.63 -6.42
C SER A 208 -13.67 -7.97 -6.31
N THR A 209 -13.82 -6.97 -5.45
CA THR A 209 -15.10 -6.25 -5.30
C THR A 209 -15.35 -5.24 -6.42
N VAL A 210 -14.30 -4.62 -6.97
CA VAL A 210 -14.42 -3.50 -7.94
C VAL A 210 -14.09 -3.89 -9.38
N LEU A 211 -13.54 -5.09 -9.62
CA LEU A 211 -12.95 -5.47 -10.91
C LEU A 211 -13.94 -5.37 -12.09
N ASP A 212 -15.20 -5.74 -11.87
CA ASP A 212 -16.22 -5.72 -12.93
C ASP A 212 -16.69 -4.30 -13.27
N GLU A 213 -16.56 -3.36 -12.33
CA GLU A 213 -16.92 -1.95 -12.51
C GLU A 213 -15.73 -1.10 -12.94
N MET A 214 -14.50 -1.65 -12.91
CA MET A 214 -13.26 -0.95 -13.24
C MET A 214 -12.49 -1.66 -14.37
N PRO A 215 -12.88 -1.47 -15.65
CA PRO A 215 -12.15 -2.05 -16.78
C PRO A 215 -10.66 -1.67 -16.82
N ALA A 216 -10.32 -0.45 -16.37
CA ALA A 216 -8.93 0.00 -16.27
C ALA A 216 -8.09 -0.85 -15.31
N LEU A 217 -8.66 -1.32 -14.20
CA LEU A 217 -7.98 -2.22 -13.25
C LEU A 217 -7.66 -3.56 -13.90
N ARG A 218 -8.59 -4.10 -14.69
CA ARG A 218 -8.37 -5.35 -15.44
C ARG A 218 -7.21 -5.22 -16.44
N VAL A 219 -7.08 -4.07 -17.10
CA VAL A 219 -5.98 -3.77 -18.02
C VAL A 219 -4.64 -3.70 -17.26
N GLU A 220 -4.59 -2.97 -16.15
CA GLU A 220 -3.39 -2.85 -15.30
C GLU A 220 -2.92 -4.22 -14.78
N LEU A 221 -3.85 -5.06 -14.29
CA LEU A 221 -3.57 -6.41 -13.82
C LEU A 221 -3.03 -7.31 -14.94
N ARG A 222 -3.62 -7.28 -16.15
CA ARG A 222 -3.14 -8.07 -17.29
C ARG A 222 -1.75 -7.62 -17.76
N ALA A 223 -1.49 -6.32 -17.77
CA ALA A 223 -0.18 -5.78 -18.13
C ALA A 223 0.89 -6.23 -17.13
N LEU A 224 0.61 -6.16 -15.82
CA LEU A 224 1.51 -6.69 -14.79
C LEU A 224 1.67 -8.22 -14.90
N LEU A 225 0.60 -8.97 -15.19
CA LEU A 225 0.66 -10.42 -15.36
C LEU A 225 1.61 -10.82 -16.50
N ALA A 226 1.46 -10.20 -17.68
CA ALA A 226 2.35 -10.43 -18.81
C ALA A 226 3.81 -10.11 -18.45
N ALA A 227 4.05 -8.96 -17.81
CA ALA A 227 5.38 -8.58 -17.34
C ALA A 227 5.95 -9.56 -16.31
N ALA A 228 5.13 -10.09 -15.39
CA ALA A 228 5.52 -11.08 -14.39
C ALA A 228 5.88 -12.43 -15.04
N LYS A 229 5.21 -12.80 -16.14
CA LYS A 229 5.53 -14.00 -16.94
C LYS A 229 6.71 -13.80 -17.91
N GLY A 230 7.11 -12.56 -18.15
CA GLY A 230 8.14 -12.23 -19.16
C GLY A 230 7.60 -12.26 -20.59
N GLU A 231 6.28 -12.14 -20.74
CA GLU A 231 5.55 -12.09 -21.99
C GLU A 231 5.35 -10.64 -22.43
N LYS A 232 5.08 -10.44 -23.73
CA LYS A 232 4.62 -9.15 -24.22
C LYS A 232 3.15 -8.96 -23.86
N GLY A 233 2.82 -7.85 -23.21
CA GLY A 233 1.43 -7.47 -22.92
C GLY A 233 0.70 -6.93 -24.15
N GLU A 234 -0.62 -6.80 -24.03
CA GLU A 234 -1.49 -6.19 -25.06
C GLU A 234 -1.15 -4.70 -25.29
N ASP A 235 -0.87 -3.99 -24.20
CA ASP A 235 -0.36 -2.62 -24.22
C ASP A 235 1.16 -2.66 -24.00
N GLU A 236 1.93 -2.39 -25.05
CA GLU A 236 3.39 -2.44 -25.00
C GLU A 236 3.98 -1.38 -24.04
N VAL A 237 3.37 -0.19 -23.94
CA VAL A 237 3.87 0.91 -23.11
C VAL A 237 3.65 0.59 -21.64
N MET A 238 2.44 0.15 -21.28
CA MET A 238 2.11 -0.25 -19.92
C MET A 238 2.85 -1.53 -19.51
N GLY A 239 2.97 -2.50 -20.42
CA GLY A 239 3.77 -3.70 -20.20
C GLY A 239 5.24 -3.39 -19.92
N GLU A 240 5.84 -2.45 -20.67
CA GLU A 240 7.20 -1.97 -20.41
C GLU A 240 7.31 -1.24 -19.05
N GLU A 241 6.30 -0.45 -18.67
CA GLU A 241 6.26 0.18 -17.36
C GLU A 241 6.29 -0.86 -16.22
N TYR A 242 5.47 -1.91 -16.31
CA TYR A 242 5.47 -2.96 -15.30
C TYR A 242 6.73 -3.82 -15.32
N ALA A 243 7.32 -4.08 -16.49
CA ALA A 243 8.62 -4.73 -16.57
C ALA A 243 9.71 -3.91 -15.85
N LYS A 244 9.74 -2.59 -16.07
CA LYS A 244 10.63 -1.66 -15.36
C LYS A 244 10.35 -1.63 -13.85
N PHE A 245 9.07 -1.67 -13.44
CA PHE A 245 8.68 -1.77 -12.04
C PHE A 245 9.25 -3.04 -11.40
N LEU A 246 9.01 -4.22 -11.98
CA LEU A 246 9.53 -5.50 -11.45
C LEU A 246 11.06 -5.49 -11.37
N ALA A 247 11.73 -4.96 -12.39
CA ALA A 247 13.19 -4.86 -12.43
C ALA A 247 13.75 -3.87 -11.39
N ARG A 248 13.11 -2.70 -11.21
CA ARG A 248 13.50 -1.67 -10.24
C ARG A 248 13.50 -2.22 -8.82
N TRP A 249 12.55 -3.09 -8.49
CA TRP A 249 12.44 -3.73 -7.19
C TRP A 249 13.28 -5.01 -7.05
N GLY A 250 13.87 -5.49 -8.15
CA GLY A 250 14.73 -6.66 -8.15
C GLY A 250 13.99 -7.97 -7.86
N TYR A 251 12.71 -8.08 -8.24
CA TYR A 251 11.94 -9.29 -7.94
C TYR A 251 12.46 -10.50 -8.72
N GLY A 252 12.80 -11.54 -7.97
CA GLY A 252 13.28 -12.82 -8.51
C GLY A 252 12.18 -13.64 -9.18
N GLU A 253 12.57 -14.77 -9.77
CA GLU A 253 11.65 -15.68 -10.47
C GLU A 253 10.52 -16.18 -9.56
N GLU A 254 10.83 -16.62 -8.35
CA GLU A 254 9.83 -17.11 -7.38
C GLU A 254 8.83 -16.01 -6.98
N GLN A 255 9.31 -14.78 -6.76
CA GLN A 255 8.44 -13.64 -6.44
C GLN A 255 7.55 -13.27 -7.63
N ARG A 256 8.10 -13.24 -8.84
CA ARG A 256 7.32 -12.96 -10.06
C ARG A 256 6.26 -14.03 -10.31
N LYS A 257 6.59 -15.30 -10.09
CA LYS A 257 5.64 -16.42 -10.17
C LYS A 257 4.51 -16.24 -9.15
N ALA A 258 4.83 -15.98 -7.89
CA ALA A 258 3.81 -15.75 -6.86
C ALA A 258 2.91 -14.53 -7.17
N ILE A 259 3.49 -13.44 -7.70
CA ILE A 259 2.73 -12.28 -8.16
C ILE A 259 1.74 -12.68 -9.27
N ALA A 260 2.20 -13.44 -10.28
CA ALA A 260 1.35 -13.92 -11.36
C ALA A 260 0.19 -14.78 -10.84
N GLU A 261 0.46 -15.71 -9.92
CA GLU A 261 -0.56 -16.55 -9.29
C GLU A 261 -1.62 -15.72 -8.52
N GLN A 262 -1.20 -14.65 -7.82
CA GLN A 262 -2.16 -13.78 -7.13
C GLN A 262 -3.02 -12.97 -8.08
N ILE A 263 -2.47 -12.53 -9.21
CA ILE A 263 -3.21 -11.79 -10.24
C ILE A 263 -4.21 -12.73 -10.94
N GLU A 264 -3.78 -13.94 -11.31
CA GLU A 264 -4.67 -14.95 -11.89
C GLU A 264 -5.81 -15.32 -10.93
N GLY A 265 -5.55 -15.35 -9.62
CA GLY A 265 -6.57 -15.64 -8.62
C GLY A 265 -7.63 -14.54 -8.43
N VAL A 266 -7.45 -13.36 -9.01
CA VAL A 266 -8.44 -12.25 -8.93
C VAL A 266 -9.02 -11.85 -10.29
N LEU A 267 -8.41 -12.27 -11.41
CA LEU A 267 -8.87 -11.95 -12.77
C LEU A 267 -10.02 -12.85 -13.23
#